data_AF-A0A7S1TJX6-F1
#
_entry.id   AF-A0A7S1TJX6-F1
#
_cell.length_a   1.000
_cell.length_b   1.000
_cell.length_c   1.000
_cell.angle_alpha   90.00
_cell.angle_beta   90.00
_cell.angle_gamma   90.00
#
_symmetry.space_group_name_H-M   'P 1'
#
loop_
_entity.id
_entity.type
_entity.pdbx_description
1 polymer ?
#
loop_
_entity_poly.entity_id
_entity_poly.type
_entity_poly.pdbx_seq_one_letter_code
_entity_poly.pdbx_strand_id
1 'polypeptide(L)'
;AIVTLPGGLGTLEEVFEALSWRQLGMHQKPIVFINSGEFYSPLRDFLESSIRAGFISPQMRSCFSFCDSPEAAIEFLRSHKPSSICKTVLHKIHTGDVATSEEVATSDWTAASLAARVTDP
;
A
#
# COMPACT_ATOMS: atom_id res chain seq x y z
N ALA A 1 1.38 16.16 -8.28
CA ALA A 1 1.67 14.95 -7.50
C ALA A 1 1.08 15.08 -6.12
N ILE A 2 1.04 13.98 -5.36
CA ILE A 2 0.90 13.98 -3.90
C ILE A 2 2.22 13.41 -3.38
N VAL A 3 2.86 14.08 -2.43
CA VAL A 3 4.15 13.67 -1.88
C VAL A 3 3.98 13.49 -0.38
N THR A 4 4.40 12.35 0.14
CA THR A 4 4.30 12.02 1.56
C THR A 4 5.69 11.85 2.17
N LEU A 5 5.88 12.50 3.32
CA LEU A 5 7.07 12.43 4.15
C LEU A 5 6.79 11.48 5.33
N PRO A 6 7.83 10.89 5.95
CA PRO A 6 7.67 10.08 7.15
C PRO A 6 6.74 10.74 8.18
N GLY A 7 5.72 9.99 8.60
CA GLY A 7 4.64 10.51 9.42
C GLY A 7 3.87 9.40 10.12
N GLY A 8 2.99 9.80 11.03
CA GLY A 8 2.17 8.88 11.83
C GLY A 8 0.89 8.43 11.13
N LEU A 9 -0.08 7.98 11.93
CA LEU A 9 -1.35 7.44 11.43
C LEU A 9 -2.13 8.42 10.55
N GLY A 10 -2.16 9.72 10.90
CA GLY A 10 -2.85 10.72 10.07
C GLY A 10 -2.27 10.79 8.65
N THR A 11 -0.95 10.86 8.53
CA THR A 11 -0.26 10.87 7.22
C THR A 11 -0.50 9.58 6.43
N LEU A 12 -0.55 8.43 7.11
CA LEU A 12 -0.84 7.15 6.47
C LEU A 12 -2.29 7.10 5.96
N GLU A 13 -3.24 7.52 6.78
CA GLU A 13 -4.67 7.57 6.42
C GLU A 13 -4.87 8.44 5.18
N GLU A 14 -4.33 9.66 5.17
CA GLU A 14 -4.42 10.59 4.03
C GLU A 14 -3.83 10.01 2.73
N VAL A 15 -2.66 9.35 2.80
CA VAL A 15 -2.05 8.78 1.59
C VAL A 15 -2.78 7.53 1.10
N PHE A 16 -3.38 6.74 1.99
CA PHE A 16 -4.23 5.61 1.61
C PHE A 16 -5.57 6.06 1.00
N GLU A 17 -6.14 7.17 1.47
CA GLU A 17 -7.30 7.79 0.83
C GLU A 17 -6.95 8.25 -0.59
N ALA A 18 -5.82 8.95 -0.76
CA ALA A 18 -5.33 9.35 -2.08
C ALA A 18 -5.09 8.14 -3.01
N LEU A 19 -4.52 7.03 -2.51
CA LEU A 19 -4.36 5.79 -3.28
C LEU A 19 -5.72 5.20 -3.70
N SER A 20 -6.71 5.24 -2.81
CA SER A 20 -8.06 4.74 -3.09
C SER A 20 -8.76 5.58 -4.16
N TRP A 21 -8.68 6.90 -4.09
CA TRP A 21 -9.19 7.78 -5.15
C TRP A 21 -8.43 7.61 -6.47
N ARG A 22 -7.13 7.35 -6.41
CA ARG A 22 -6.32 7.04 -7.59
C ARG A 22 -6.81 5.75 -8.26
N GLN A 23 -7.12 4.71 -7.48
CA GLN A 23 -7.71 3.45 -7.95
C GLN A 23 -9.12 3.64 -8.53
N LEU A 24 -9.93 4.54 -7.97
CA LEU A 24 -11.25 4.87 -8.53
C LEU A 24 -11.16 5.74 -9.79
N GLY A 25 -9.97 6.24 -10.13
CA GLY A 25 -9.75 7.12 -11.27
C GLY A 25 -10.20 8.56 -11.04
N MET A 26 -10.39 8.99 -9.79
CA MET A 26 -10.80 10.35 -9.43
C MET A 26 -9.68 11.37 -9.63
N HIS A 27 -8.43 10.93 -9.69
CA HIS A 27 -7.31 11.74 -10.13
C HIS A 27 -6.24 10.91 -10.84
N GLN A 28 -5.29 11.62 -11.48
CA GLN A 28 -4.14 11.03 -12.18
C GLN A 28 -2.78 11.45 -11.62
N LYS A 29 -2.78 12.22 -10.52
CA LYS A 29 -1.54 12.64 -9.83
C LYS A 29 -0.78 11.39 -9.35
N PRO A 30 0.54 11.27 -9.60
CA PRO A 30 1.36 10.25 -8.96
C PRO A 30 1.46 10.51 -7.45
N ILE A 31 1.57 9.43 -6.69
CA ILE A 31 1.76 9.45 -5.25
C ILE A 31 3.20 9.05 -4.95
N VAL A 32 3.97 9.91 -4.28
CA VAL A 32 5.40 9.67 -4.02
C VAL A 32 5.66 9.60 -2.54
N PHE A 33 6.24 8.50 -2.09
CA PHE A 33 6.71 8.30 -0.73
C PHE A 33 8.18 8.67 -0.65
N ILE A 34 8.55 9.62 0.21
CA ILE A 34 9.95 9.92 0.49
C ILE A 34 10.43 8.95 1.57
N ASN A 35 11.13 7.91 1.16
CA ASN A 35 11.62 6.81 1.99
C ASN A 35 12.94 7.15 2.71
N SER A 36 13.01 8.31 3.35
CA SER A 36 14.22 8.74 4.05
C SER A 36 14.55 7.77 5.19
N GLY A 37 15.76 7.23 5.21
CA GLY A 37 16.21 6.29 6.24
C GLY A 37 15.43 4.98 6.27
N GLU A 38 14.90 4.52 5.12
CA GLU A 38 14.13 3.28 4.98
C GLU A 38 12.82 3.24 5.80
N PHE A 39 12.30 4.40 6.22
CA PHE A 39 11.09 4.50 7.05
C PHE A 39 9.87 3.79 6.45
N TYR A 40 9.68 3.93 5.14
CA TYR A 40 8.57 3.33 4.38
C TYR A 40 8.91 1.97 3.76
N SER A 41 10.10 1.41 3.96
CA SER A 41 10.47 0.11 3.40
C SER A 41 9.53 -1.02 3.81
N PRO A 42 9.06 -1.12 5.07
CA PRO A 42 8.03 -2.10 5.44
C PRO A 42 6.70 -1.88 4.71
N LEU A 43 6.32 -0.62 4.49
CA LEU A 43 5.09 -0.28 3.75
C LEU A 43 5.21 -0.64 2.27
N ARG A 44 6.36 -0.40 1.65
CA ARG A 44 6.67 -0.82 0.28
C ARG A 44 6.50 -2.33 0.12
N ASP A 45 7.04 -3.09 1.06
CA ASP A 45 6.95 -4.56 1.04
C ASP A 45 5.51 -5.06 1.27
N PHE A 46 4.76 -4.39 2.15
CA PHE A 46 3.34 -4.66 2.37
C PHE A 46 2.51 -4.43 1.10
N LEU A 47 2.69 -3.30 0.41
CA LEU A 47 1.98 -3.01 -0.83
C LEU A 47 2.31 -4.03 -1.92
N GLU A 48 3.60 -4.37 -2.10
CA GLU A 48 3.99 -5.38 -3.08
C GLU A 48 3.43 -6.77 -2.76
N SER A 49 3.41 -7.15 -1.49
CA SER A 49 2.81 -8.42 -1.05
C SER A 49 1.30 -8.44 -1.28
N SER A 50 0.61 -7.34 -0.99
CA SER A 50 -0.82 -7.19 -1.23
C SER A 50 -1.18 -7.26 -2.71
N ILE A 51 -0.31 -6.73 -3.58
CA ILE A 51 -0.47 -6.86 -5.03
C ILE A 51 -0.24 -8.31 -5.48
N ARG A 52 0.81 -8.99 -4.98
CA ARG A 52 1.06 -10.41 -5.31
C ARG A 52 -0.06 -11.34 -4.85
N ALA A 53 -0.66 -11.06 -3.69
CA ALA A 53 -1.80 -11.80 -3.16
C ALA A 53 -3.13 -11.49 -3.86
N GLY A 54 -3.17 -10.50 -4.76
CA GLY A 54 -4.36 -10.15 -5.53
C GLY A 54 -5.36 -9.23 -4.82
N PHE A 55 -5.02 -8.70 -3.63
CA PHE A 55 -5.85 -7.72 -2.93
C PHE A 55 -5.76 -6.32 -3.56
N ILE A 56 -4.61 -5.98 -4.13
CA ILE A 56 -4.41 -4.74 -4.88
C ILE A 56 -4.17 -5.08 -6.35
N SER A 57 -4.83 -4.36 -7.24
CA SER A 57 -4.63 -4.49 -8.68
C SER A 57 -3.16 -4.24 -9.08
N PRO A 58 -2.55 -5.10 -9.93
CA PRO A 58 -1.19 -4.89 -10.44
C PRO A 58 -0.96 -3.54 -11.13
N GLN A 59 -2.01 -2.94 -11.69
CA GLN A 59 -1.99 -1.64 -12.35
C GLN A 59 -1.66 -0.50 -11.38
N MET A 60 -1.91 -0.68 -10.08
CA MET A 60 -1.58 0.30 -9.04
C MET A 60 -0.08 0.52 -8.87
N ARG A 61 0.80 -0.39 -9.31
CA ARG A 61 2.27 -0.20 -9.28
C ARG A 61 2.72 1.06 -10.02
N SER A 62 1.99 1.42 -11.08
CA SER A 62 2.28 2.61 -11.88
C SER A 62 1.73 3.91 -11.27
N CYS A 63 1.03 3.82 -10.13
CA CYS A 63 0.35 4.95 -9.49
C CYS A 63 1.13 5.55 -8.33
N PHE A 64 2.05 4.79 -7.72
CA PHE A 64 2.89 5.26 -6.63
C PHE A 64 4.37 4.94 -6.83
N SER A 65 5.25 5.64 -6.12
CA SER A 65 6.69 5.39 -6.15
C SER A 65 7.33 5.74 -4.81
N PHE A 66 8.43 5.04 -4.49
CA PHE A 66 9.27 5.35 -3.33
C PHE A 66 10.56 5.99 -3.83
N CYS A 67 10.93 7.12 -3.23
CA CYS A 67 12.15 7.85 -3.53
C CYS A 67 12.93 8.09 -2.24
N ASP A 68 14.23 7.87 -2.24
CA ASP A 68 15.02 7.90 -0.99
C ASP A 68 15.34 9.32 -0.51
N SER A 69 15.08 10.34 -1.34
CA SER A 69 15.27 11.75 -0.98
C SER A 69 14.27 12.67 -1.69
N PRO A 70 14.11 13.92 -1.21
CA PRO A 70 13.32 14.94 -1.90
C PRO A 70 13.82 15.24 -3.31
N GLU A 71 15.13 15.25 -3.54
CA GLU A 71 15.73 15.50 -4.85
C GLU A 71 15.38 14.39 -5.84
N ALA A 72 15.46 13.12 -5.40
CA ALA A 72 15.04 11.97 -6.19
C ALA A 72 13.53 12.03 -6.52
N ALA A 73 12.70 12.46 -5.57
CA ALA A 73 11.28 12.68 -5.80
C ALA A 73 11.03 13.79 -6.84
N ILE A 74 11.75 14.91 -6.77
CA ILE A 74 11.62 16.00 -7.75
C ILE A 74 12.02 15.52 -9.16
N GLU A 75 13.11 14.76 -9.28
CA GLU A 75 13.57 14.23 -10.56
C GLU A 75 12.58 13.21 -11.15
N PHE A 76 12.04 12.33 -10.31
CA PHE A 76 10.94 11.46 -10.69
C PHE A 76 9.75 12.27 -11.22
N LEU A 77 9.33 13.31 -10.50
CA LEU A 77 8.17 14.12 -10.89
C LEU A 77 8.37 14.91 -12.18
N ARG A 78 9.61 15.35 -12.49
CA ARG A 78 9.94 16.04 -13.74
C ARG A 78 9.84 15.11 -14.96
N SER A 79 10.23 13.85 -14.79
CA SER A 79 10.24 12.83 -15.85
C SER A 79 8.93 12.03 -15.95
N HIS A 80 8.08 12.10 -14.93
CA HIS A 80 6.85 11.32 -14.84
C HIS A 80 5.80 11.75 -15.88
N LYS A 81 5.33 10.77 -16.66
CA LYS A 81 4.16 10.92 -17.53
C LYS A 81 2.93 10.31 -16.85
N PRO A 82 1.77 10.99 -16.86
CA PRO A 82 0.56 10.46 -16.23
C PRO A 82 0.22 9.07 -16.76
N SER A 83 0.05 8.10 -15.86
CA SER A 83 -0.43 6.77 -16.24
C SER A 83 -1.94 6.79 -16.48
N SER A 84 -2.38 6.05 -17.50
CA SER A 84 -3.80 5.81 -17.82
C SER A 84 -4.56 5.31 -16.59
N ILE A 85 -5.85 5.66 -16.50
CA ILE A 85 -6.71 5.42 -15.33
C ILE A 85 -6.68 3.94 -14.90
N CYS A 86 -6.35 3.71 -13.63
CA CYS A 86 -6.39 2.39 -13.01
C CYS A 86 -7.82 2.00 -12.60
N LYS A 87 -8.78 1.97 -13.54
CA LYS A 87 -10.13 1.49 -13.25
C LYS A 87 -10.09 -0.02 -13.09
N THR A 88 -9.91 -0.50 -11.86
CA THR A 88 -10.21 -1.90 -11.54
C THR A 88 -11.70 -1.99 -11.27
N VAL A 89 -12.42 -2.77 -12.07
CA VAL A 89 -13.74 -3.23 -11.68
C VAL A 89 -13.51 -4.15 -10.48
N LEU A 90 -14.00 -3.77 -9.29
CA LEU A 90 -13.94 -4.57 -8.05
C LEU A 90 -14.56 -5.99 -8.16
N HIS A 91 -15.06 -6.40 -9.33
CA HIS A 91 -15.69 -7.69 -9.53
C HIS A 91 -14.64 -8.80 -9.69
N LYS A 92 -14.67 -9.71 -8.72
CA LYS A 92 -13.86 -10.93 -8.53
C LYS A 92 -12.53 -10.70 -7.82
N ILE A 93 -12.62 -10.35 -6.54
CA ILE A 93 -11.83 -11.11 -5.57
C ILE A 93 -12.27 -12.57 -5.78
N HIS A 94 -11.36 -13.41 -6.26
CA HIS A 94 -11.55 -14.84 -6.26
C HIS A 94 -11.70 -15.23 -4.78
N THR A 95 -12.90 -15.51 -4.33
CA THR A 95 -13.12 -16.49 -3.25
C THR A 95 -12.59 -17.81 -3.80
N GLY A 96 -11.26 -17.97 -3.80
CA GLY A 96 -10.68 -19.30 -3.85
C GLY A 96 -11.10 -19.95 -2.55
N ASP A 97 -12.04 -20.89 -2.63
CA ASP A 97 -12.34 -21.92 -1.65
C ASP A 97 -12.00 -21.52 -0.20
N VAL A 98 -12.71 -20.53 0.34
CA VAL A 98 -12.95 -20.54 1.78
C VAL A 98 -13.90 -21.71 1.97
N ALA A 99 -13.35 -22.87 2.31
CA ALA A 99 -14.12 -24.00 2.75
C ALA A 99 -15.17 -23.49 3.75
N THR A 100 -16.44 -23.63 3.40
CA THR A 100 -17.55 -23.46 4.32
C THR A 100 -17.47 -24.59 5.33
N SER A 101 -16.61 -24.42 6.33
CA SER A 101 -16.79 -25.04 7.62
C SER A 101 -17.40 -23.95 8.48
N GLU A 102 -18.73 -24.02 8.64
CA GLU A 102 -19.41 -23.35 9.74
C GLU A 102 -18.73 -23.78 11.05
N GLU A 103 -17.83 -22.94 11.53
CA GLU A 103 -17.57 -22.81 12.95
C GLU A 103 -17.21 -21.36 13.22
N VAL A 104 -18.22 -20.62 13.66
CA VAL A 104 -18.07 -19.31 14.29
C VAL A 104 -17.25 -19.52 15.55
N ALA A 105 -15.93 -19.42 15.43
CA ALA A 105 -15.04 -19.26 16.56
C ALA A 105 -14.99 -17.76 16.90
N THR A 106 -15.93 -17.33 17.74
CA THR A 106 -15.69 -16.18 18.62
C THR A 106 -14.58 -16.58 19.57
N SER A 107 -13.33 -16.27 19.24
CA SER A 107 -12.21 -16.40 20.16
C SER A 107 -11.20 -15.26 19.95
N ASP A 108 -11.29 -14.30 20.86
CA ASP A 108 -10.22 -13.46 21.40
C ASP A 108 -9.06 -13.11 20.46
N TRP A 109 -9.13 -11.90 19.92
CA TRP A 109 -8.09 -11.22 19.14
C TRP A 109 -6.85 -10.81 19.98
N THR A 110 -6.66 -11.37 21.17
CA THR A 110 -5.79 -10.81 22.23
C THR A 110 -4.48 -11.57 22.50
N ALA A 111 -4.10 -12.61 21.75
CA ALA A 111 -2.93 -13.43 22.13
C ALA A 111 -1.91 -13.80 21.04
N ALA A 112 -2.05 -13.36 19.79
CA ALA A 112 -1.24 -13.89 18.68
C ALA A 112 -0.31 -12.89 17.97
N SER A 113 0.23 -11.88 18.67
CA SER A 113 1.20 -10.94 18.07
C SER A 113 2.38 -10.53 18.96
N LEU A 114 2.63 -11.20 20.10
CA LEU A 114 3.75 -10.87 21.00
C LEU A 114 4.68 -12.05 21.35
N ALA A 115 4.96 -12.95 20.39
CA ALA A 115 5.92 -14.04 20.58
C ALA A 115 6.87 -14.23 19.38
N ALA A 116 7.28 -13.14 18.74
CA ALA A 116 8.40 -13.16 17.81
C ALA A 116 9.32 -11.96 18.09
N ARG A 117 10.52 -12.27 18.61
CA ARG A 117 11.71 -11.40 18.81
C ARG A 117 11.86 -10.67 20.16
N VAL A 118 11.99 -11.45 21.23
CA VAL A 118 13.05 -11.19 22.22
C VAL A 118 13.92 -12.44 22.24
N THR A 119 15.03 -12.40 21.52
CA THR A 119 16.13 -13.38 21.65
C THR A 119 17.27 -12.68 22.38
N ASP A 120 17.79 -13.38 23.40
CA ASP A 120 19.07 -13.28 24.12
C ASP A 120 20.19 -12.42 23.49
N PRO A 121 21.06 -11.82 24.33
CA PRO A 121 22.08 -12.58 25.08
C PRO A 121 21.96 -12.60 26.61
#